data_AF-A0A4P7CYM4-F1
#
_entry.id   AF-A0A4P7CYM4-F1
#
_cell.length_a   1.000
_cell.length_b   1.000
_cell.length_c   1.000
_cell.angle_alpha   90.00
_cell.angle_beta   90.00
_cell.angle_gamma   90.00
#
_symmetry.space_group_name_H-M   'P 1'
#
loop_
_entity.id
_entity.type
_entity.pdbx_description
1 polymer ?
#
loop_
_entity_poly.entity_id
_entity_poly.type
_entity_poly.pdbx_seq_one_letter_code
_entity_poly.pdbx_strand_id
1 'polypeptide(L)'
;MKPATPIVITAAALSSSLAFAQMPTPGIVVSTENQSGYVEMHELISMPKTAIDFIKNIKYAFDNNLLLDDHFFEKNNVCNAFSIDEKSCIPHEIHQPDGTHGISFYSGDFVGIFPREQNSIEPNSTQHHNPPPGSSISTAQISILKTANPLGIVNGEISLITRKDGPNFNETTNALDVNLHQVFEIPLHGVMPPPSIDAHGNETWKYETSNQNFRKNLVISFREDGTLMSIRAEIEKMGGHQ
;
A
#
# COMPACT_ATOMS: atom_id res chain seq x y z
N MET A 1 -38.49 42.17 62.45
CA MET A 1 -37.79 40.87 62.49
C MET A 1 -38.17 40.07 61.25
N LYS A 2 -37.20 39.34 60.67
CA LYS A 2 -37.27 38.61 59.38
C LYS A 2 -38.29 37.43 59.38
N PRO A 3 -38.64 36.87 58.19
CA PRO A 3 -39.98 36.37 57.82
C PRO A 3 -40.02 34.85 57.53
N ALA A 4 -41.17 34.32 57.08
CA ALA A 4 -41.26 33.06 56.31
C ALA A 4 -42.49 33.10 55.37
N THR A 5 -42.30 33.39 54.07
CA THR A 5 -42.19 32.49 52.89
C THR A 5 -43.52 31.85 52.43
N PRO A 6 -44.01 32.14 51.19
CA PRO A 6 -45.28 31.64 50.67
C PRO A 6 -45.09 30.38 49.81
N ILE A 7 -46.13 29.55 49.68
CA ILE A 7 -46.24 28.54 48.62
C ILE A 7 -47.54 28.78 47.85
N VAL A 8 -47.37 28.84 46.53
CA VAL A 8 -48.35 29.20 45.51
C VAL A 8 -49.23 28.00 45.16
N ILE A 9 -50.53 28.27 45.04
CA ILE A 9 -51.54 27.37 44.47
C ILE A 9 -51.66 27.69 42.98
N THR A 10 -51.69 26.69 42.12
CA THR A 10 -52.33 26.81 40.80
C THR A 10 -53.08 25.52 40.45
N ALA A 11 -54.37 25.69 40.17
CA ALA A 11 -55.30 24.70 39.67
C ALA A 11 -55.73 25.09 38.25
N ALA A 12 -55.98 24.11 37.38
CA ALA A 12 -56.96 24.14 36.28
C ALA A 12 -56.95 22.74 35.61
N ALA A 13 -58.01 21.93 35.67
CA ALA A 13 -59.30 22.03 34.95
C ALA A 13 -59.11 21.79 33.43
N LEU A 14 -59.37 20.56 32.95
CA LEU A 14 -60.63 20.04 32.37
C LEU A 14 -60.73 20.26 30.84
N SER A 15 -60.76 19.16 30.08
CA SER A 15 -61.82 18.88 29.09
C SER A 15 -61.54 17.59 28.30
N SER A 16 -62.57 16.76 28.18
CA SER A 16 -62.62 15.50 27.45
C SER A 16 -62.95 15.71 25.97
N SER A 17 -62.43 14.85 25.08
CA SER A 17 -63.23 14.13 24.05
C SER A 17 -62.35 13.33 23.06
N LEU A 18 -62.81 12.11 22.77
CA LEU A 18 -62.68 11.32 21.53
C LEU A 18 -61.36 11.42 20.74
N ALA A 19 -60.49 10.41 20.87
CA ALA A 19 -59.39 10.18 19.93
C ALA A 19 -59.76 9.08 18.93
N PHE A 20 -59.94 9.50 17.68
CA PHE A 20 -60.00 8.68 16.48
C PHE A 20 -58.76 7.77 16.35
N ALA A 21 -58.96 6.56 15.83
CA ALA A 21 -57.87 5.68 15.44
C ALA A 21 -56.96 6.35 14.39
N GLN A 22 -55.68 6.49 14.70
CA GLN A 22 -54.62 6.79 13.73
C GLN A 22 -53.72 5.57 13.57
N MET A 23 -53.44 5.22 12.32
CA MET A 23 -52.52 4.15 11.90
C MET A 23 -51.10 4.38 12.47
N PRO A 24 -50.32 3.32 12.71
CA PRO A 24 -48.97 3.44 13.26
C PRO A 24 -48.06 4.19 12.28
N THR A 25 -47.41 5.25 12.78
CA THR A 25 -46.34 5.99 12.12
C THR A 25 -45.18 5.05 11.79
N PRO A 26 -44.55 5.15 10.60
CA PRO A 26 -43.26 4.51 10.36
C PRO A 26 -42.26 5.11 11.34
N GLY A 27 -41.57 4.26 12.09
CA GLY A 27 -40.44 4.67 12.91
C GLY A 27 -39.43 5.39 12.02
N ILE A 28 -39.20 6.67 12.31
CA ILE A 28 -38.07 7.41 11.77
C ILE A 28 -36.84 6.70 12.32
N VAL A 29 -36.23 5.84 11.51
CA VAL A 29 -34.84 5.46 11.68
C VAL A 29 -34.09 6.76 11.43
N VAL A 30 -33.64 7.40 12.52
CA VAL A 30 -32.63 8.44 12.44
C VAL A 30 -31.38 7.71 11.93
N SER A 31 -31.22 7.68 10.61
CA SER A 31 -29.92 7.48 10.00
C SER A 31 -29.09 8.67 10.43
N THR A 32 -28.37 8.50 11.54
CA THR A 32 -27.19 9.30 11.81
C THR A 32 -26.28 9.11 10.61
N GLU A 33 -26.24 10.11 9.74
CA GLU A 33 -25.11 10.34 8.87
C GLU A 33 -23.85 10.17 9.74
N ASN A 34 -23.04 9.15 9.42
CA ASN A 34 -21.68 9.04 9.93
C ASN A 34 -20.88 10.22 9.38
N GLN A 35 -21.04 11.40 9.99
CA GLN A 35 -20.08 12.47 9.88
C GLN A 35 -18.96 12.18 10.91
N SER A 36 -17.72 12.13 10.41
CA SER A 36 -16.48 11.77 11.10
C SER A 36 -16.14 10.27 11.17
N GLY A 37 -16.12 9.60 10.02
CA GLY A 37 -15.42 8.33 9.86
C GLY A 37 -14.01 8.52 9.31
N TYR A 38 -13.12 9.22 10.05
CA TYR A 38 -11.69 8.97 9.88
C TYR A 38 -11.46 7.56 10.42
N VAL A 39 -11.53 6.56 9.53
CA VAL A 39 -10.97 5.25 9.82
C VAL A 39 -9.51 5.50 10.20
N GLU A 40 -9.13 5.20 11.44
CA GLU A 40 -7.73 5.25 11.84
C GLU A 40 -6.95 4.35 10.88
N MET A 41 -6.08 4.94 10.06
CA MET A 41 -5.52 4.25 8.88
C MET A 41 -4.55 3.10 9.19
N HIS A 42 -4.27 2.86 10.47
CA HIS A 42 -3.75 1.58 10.94
C HIS A 42 -4.66 0.39 10.56
N GLU A 43 -5.90 0.64 10.12
CA GLU A 43 -6.86 -0.34 9.61
C GLU A 43 -6.88 -0.52 8.08
N LEU A 44 -6.24 0.35 7.27
CA LEU A 44 -6.34 0.24 5.79
C LEU A 44 -5.68 -1.03 5.26
N ILE A 45 -4.52 -1.37 5.81
CA ILE A 45 -3.74 -2.54 5.45
C ILE A 45 -3.20 -3.18 6.72
N SER A 46 -3.50 -4.46 6.92
CA SER A 46 -2.97 -5.22 8.05
C SER A 46 -1.46 -5.40 7.93
N MET A 47 -0.74 -5.28 9.05
CA MET A 47 0.70 -5.48 9.08
C MET A 47 1.05 -6.90 8.59
N PRO A 48 1.87 -7.03 7.54
CA PRO A 48 2.16 -8.32 6.94
C PRO A 48 3.02 -9.16 7.89
N LYS A 49 2.78 -10.48 7.91
CA LYS A 49 3.56 -11.44 8.71
C LYS A 49 4.40 -12.38 7.83
N THR A 50 4.06 -12.44 6.54
CA THR A 50 4.70 -13.29 5.54
C THR A 50 4.97 -12.50 4.27
N ALA A 51 5.86 -13.01 3.42
CA ALA A 51 6.11 -12.41 2.11
C ALA A 51 4.84 -12.39 1.24
N ILE A 52 3.93 -13.35 1.42
CA ILE A 52 2.63 -13.37 0.73
C ILE A 52 1.70 -12.28 1.22
N ASP A 53 1.63 -12.04 2.53
CA ASP A 53 0.86 -10.91 3.05
C ASP A 53 1.42 -9.59 2.53
N PHE A 54 2.74 -9.48 2.43
CA PHE A 54 3.40 -8.31 1.85
C PHE A 54 2.97 -8.08 0.39
N ILE A 55 2.94 -9.12 -0.45
CA ILE A 55 2.47 -9.03 -1.85
C ILE A 55 0.99 -8.66 -1.90
N LYS A 56 0.15 -9.22 -1.03
CA LYS A 56 -1.26 -8.85 -0.93
C LYS A 56 -1.45 -7.38 -0.55
N ASN A 57 -0.57 -6.84 0.29
CA ASN A 57 -0.59 -5.43 0.65
C ASN A 57 -0.22 -4.53 -0.54
N ILE A 58 0.76 -4.94 -1.36
CA ILE A 58 1.05 -4.26 -2.66
C ILE A 58 -0.19 -4.28 -3.54
N LYS A 59 -0.81 -5.45 -3.73
CA LYS A 59 -2.05 -5.59 -4.52
C LYS A 59 -3.14 -4.66 -3.99
N TYR A 60 -3.38 -4.66 -2.68
CA TYR A 60 -4.43 -3.85 -2.08
C TYR A 60 -4.18 -2.35 -2.29
N ALA A 61 -2.95 -1.87 -2.08
CA ALA A 61 -2.59 -0.49 -2.36
C ALA A 61 -2.76 -0.14 -3.85
N PHE A 62 -2.39 -1.06 -4.72
CA PHE A 62 -2.51 -0.91 -6.17
C PHE A 62 -3.97 -0.87 -6.65
N ASP A 63 -4.80 -1.80 -6.19
CA ASP A 63 -6.21 -1.92 -6.61
C ASP A 63 -7.03 -0.72 -6.12
N ASN A 64 -6.78 -0.26 -4.89
CA ASN A 64 -7.52 0.83 -4.25
C ASN A 64 -6.93 2.23 -4.49
N ASN A 65 -5.93 2.36 -5.37
CA ASN A 65 -5.27 3.63 -5.70
C ASN A 65 -4.62 4.34 -4.49
N LEU A 66 -4.24 3.61 -3.44
CA LEU A 66 -3.66 4.21 -2.23
C LEU A 66 -2.34 4.92 -2.52
N LEU A 67 -1.64 4.54 -3.59
CA LEU A 67 -0.40 5.21 -4.03
C LEU A 67 -0.61 6.65 -4.51
N LEU A 68 -1.87 7.08 -4.67
CA LEU A 68 -2.24 8.44 -5.00
C LEU A 68 -2.79 9.21 -3.79
N ASP A 69 -3.04 8.54 -2.67
CA ASP A 69 -3.62 9.12 -1.46
C ASP A 69 -2.51 9.68 -0.56
N ASP A 70 -2.62 10.96 -0.15
CA ASP A 70 -1.63 11.57 0.76
C ASP A 70 -1.59 10.88 2.12
N HIS A 71 -2.73 10.42 2.61
CA HIS A 71 -2.78 9.78 3.93
C HIS A 71 -2.07 8.43 3.96
N PHE A 72 -2.04 7.71 2.83
CA PHE A 72 -1.25 6.48 2.73
C PHE A 72 0.23 6.74 2.98
N PHE A 73 0.75 7.91 2.60
CA PHE A 73 2.14 8.32 2.78
C PHE A 73 2.47 8.91 4.15
N GLU A 74 1.51 8.95 5.08
CA GLU A 74 1.83 9.18 6.48
C GLU A 74 2.72 8.05 6.99
N LYS A 75 3.79 8.41 7.72
CA LYS A 75 4.84 7.47 8.15
C LYS A 75 4.24 6.16 8.69
N ASN A 76 3.37 6.23 9.69
CA ASN A 76 2.85 5.03 10.36
C ASN A 76 2.07 4.10 9.42
N ASN A 77 1.38 4.66 8.42
CA ASN A 77 0.60 3.87 7.47
C ASN A 77 1.52 3.08 6.55
N VAL A 78 2.55 3.73 5.99
CA VAL A 78 3.57 3.06 5.18
C VAL A 78 4.33 2.02 5.99
N CYS A 79 4.82 2.37 7.19
CA CYS A 79 5.61 1.44 8.00
C CYS A 79 4.80 0.21 8.37
N ASN A 80 3.54 0.37 8.77
CA ASN A 80 2.68 -0.74 9.16
C ASN A 80 2.29 -1.60 7.95
N ALA A 81 1.89 -0.97 6.83
CA ALA A 81 1.47 -1.69 5.62
C ALA A 81 2.55 -2.63 5.06
N PHE A 82 3.83 -2.34 5.31
CA PHE A 82 4.95 -3.15 4.82
C PHE A 82 5.87 -3.68 5.93
N SER A 83 5.45 -3.61 7.20
CA SER A 83 6.22 -4.05 8.36
C SER A 83 7.67 -3.54 8.34
N ILE A 84 7.85 -2.25 8.01
CA ILE A 84 9.16 -1.60 7.96
C ILE A 84 9.57 -1.25 9.39
N ASP A 85 10.83 -1.51 9.75
CA ASP A 85 11.38 -1.08 11.04
C ASP A 85 11.21 0.45 11.22
N GLU A 86 10.70 0.87 12.37
CA GLU A 86 10.34 2.26 12.65
C GLU A 86 11.52 3.24 12.45
N LYS A 87 12.75 2.78 12.70
CA LYS A 87 13.97 3.59 12.55
C LYS A 87 14.40 3.72 11.10
N SER A 88 14.08 2.73 10.27
CA SER A 88 14.39 2.72 8.83
C SER A 88 13.25 3.29 7.98
N CYS A 89 12.06 3.45 8.55
CA CYS A 89 10.90 4.04 7.89
C CYS A 89 10.94 5.58 7.97
N ILE A 90 11.71 6.20 7.08
CA ILE A 90 11.90 7.65 7.03
C ILE A 90 11.36 8.18 5.70
N PRO A 91 10.43 9.15 5.71
CA PRO A 91 9.99 9.81 4.48
C PRO A 91 11.10 10.72 3.93
N HIS A 92 11.25 10.71 2.61
CA HIS A 92 12.14 11.58 1.86
C HIS A 92 11.30 12.45 0.91
N GLU A 93 11.42 13.76 1.06
CA GLU A 93 10.82 14.70 0.11
C GLU A 93 11.56 14.63 -1.24
N ILE A 94 10.78 14.66 -2.31
CA ILE A 94 11.27 14.73 -3.67
C ILE A 94 11.03 16.16 -4.15
N HIS A 95 12.08 16.83 -4.62
CA HIS A 95 12.01 18.11 -5.29
C HIS A 95 12.93 18.05 -6.51
N GLN A 96 12.35 18.12 -7.70
CA GLN A 96 13.09 18.05 -8.96
C GLN A 96 13.15 19.41 -9.67
N PRO A 97 14.19 19.68 -10.48
CA PRO A 97 14.33 20.94 -11.21
C PRO A 97 13.20 21.25 -12.20
N ASP A 98 12.48 20.23 -12.66
CA ASP A 98 11.34 20.35 -13.56
C ASP A 98 10.04 20.76 -12.85
N GLY A 99 10.08 20.98 -11.53
CA GLY A 99 8.93 21.31 -10.69
C GLY A 99 8.16 20.08 -10.18
N THR A 100 8.61 18.86 -10.49
CA THR A 100 8.07 17.64 -9.89
C THR A 100 8.40 17.61 -8.40
N HIS A 101 7.39 17.37 -7.58
CA HIS A 101 7.53 17.26 -6.13
C HIS A 101 6.86 15.99 -5.63
N GLY A 102 7.20 15.54 -4.43
CA GLY A 102 6.64 14.30 -3.91
C GLY A 102 7.24 13.83 -2.60
N ILE A 103 6.94 12.58 -2.28
CA ILE A 103 7.39 11.88 -1.08
C ILE A 103 7.78 10.46 -1.45
N SER A 104 8.79 9.92 -0.77
CA SER A 104 9.23 8.55 -0.94
C SER A 104 9.69 7.91 0.35
N PHE A 105 9.59 6.58 0.40
CA PHE A 105 10.12 5.73 1.45
C PHE A 105 11.00 4.67 0.80
N TYR A 106 12.13 4.36 1.45
CA TYR A 106 13.03 3.29 1.04
C TYR A 106 13.43 2.49 2.27
N SER A 107 13.38 1.16 2.19
CA SER A 107 13.87 0.32 3.27
C SER A 107 14.30 -1.07 2.78
N GLY A 108 15.29 -1.66 3.42
CA GLY A 108 15.59 -3.09 3.36
C GLY A 108 15.39 -3.79 4.71
N ASP A 109 14.75 -3.10 5.65
CA ASP A 109 14.66 -3.48 7.06
C ASP A 109 13.21 -3.77 7.41
N PHE A 110 12.89 -5.05 7.37
CA PHE A 110 11.55 -5.56 7.63
C PHE A 110 11.50 -6.32 8.95
N VAL A 111 10.40 -6.18 9.68
CA VAL A 111 10.19 -6.87 10.95
C VAL A 111 9.77 -8.32 10.67
N GLY A 112 10.77 -9.19 10.48
CA GLY A 112 10.56 -10.65 10.47
C GLY A 112 9.97 -11.25 9.19
N ILE A 113 9.80 -10.45 8.13
CA ILE A 113 9.27 -10.94 6.84
C ILE A 113 10.38 -11.47 5.94
N PHE A 114 11.42 -10.66 5.75
CA PHE A 114 12.56 -10.99 4.90
C PHE A 114 13.81 -11.10 5.78
N PRO A 115 14.40 -12.30 5.91
CA PRO A 115 15.57 -12.49 6.75
C PRO A 115 16.76 -11.71 6.17
N ARG A 116 17.63 -11.16 6.99
CA ARG A 116 18.91 -10.64 6.49
C ARG A 116 19.89 -11.80 6.32
N GLU A 117 20.69 -11.75 5.26
CA GLU A 117 21.74 -12.72 5.01
C GLU A 117 23.07 -12.20 5.54
N GLN A 118 23.90 -13.09 6.08
CA GLN A 118 25.25 -12.72 6.45
C GLN A 118 26.13 -12.77 5.20
N ASN A 119 26.84 -11.68 4.91
CA ASN A 119 27.79 -11.63 3.81
C ASN A 119 28.91 -12.64 4.10
N SER A 120 28.80 -13.84 3.52
CA SER A 120 29.83 -14.86 3.67
C SER A 120 31.05 -14.43 2.85
N ILE A 121 32.24 -14.72 3.37
CA ILE A 121 33.50 -14.49 2.68
C ILE A 121 33.51 -15.40 1.43
N GLU A 122 33.08 -14.90 0.27
CA GLU A 122 33.48 -15.53 -0.98
C GLU A 122 34.84 -14.97 -1.39
N PRO A 123 35.92 -15.78 -1.36
CA PRO A 123 37.29 -15.30 -1.59
C PRO A 123 37.54 -14.78 -3.03
N ASN A 124 36.55 -14.85 -3.92
CA ASN A 124 36.70 -14.50 -5.34
C ASN A 124 35.73 -13.39 -5.81
N SER A 125 35.02 -12.71 -4.92
CA SER A 125 34.07 -11.67 -5.32
C SER A 125 34.77 -10.34 -5.63
N THR A 126 35.19 -10.17 -6.89
CA THR A 126 35.85 -8.97 -7.43
C THR A 126 34.92 -7.79 -7.72
N GLN A 127 33.73 -7.74 -7.10
CA GLN A 127 32.85 -6.58 -7.22
C GLN A 127 33.17 -5.51 -6.17
N HIS A 128 33.55 -4.33 -6.65
CA HIS A 128 33.96 -3.13 -5.91
C HIS A 128 32.91 -2.54 -4.94
N HIS A 129 31.78 -3.23 -4.68
CA HIS A 129 30.68 -2.77 -3.84
C HIS A 129 30.18 -3.81 -2.82
N ASN A 130 30.91 -4.89 -2.59
CA ASN A 130 30.51 -5.84 -1.55
C ASN A 130 30.69 -5.21 -0.16
N PRO A 131 29.67 -5.30 0.70
CA PRO A 131 29.80 -4.83 2.07
C PRO A 131 30.85 -5.68 2.81
N PRO A 132 31.41 -5.22 3.93
CA PRO A 132 32.46 -5.93 4.64
C PRO A 132 32.05 -7.39 4.94
N PRO A 133 32.98 -8.35 4.89
CA PRO A 133 32.66 -9.72 5.30
C PRO A 133 32.08 -9.76 6.72
N GLY A 134 31.05 -10.59 6.93
CA GLY A 134 30.32 -10.66 8.19
C GLY A 134 29.26 -9.56 8.38
N SER A 135 29.14 -8.61 7.45
CA SER A 135 28.00 -7.67 7.43
C SER A 135 26.68 -8.40 7.15
N SER A 136 25.58 -7.80 7.60
CA SER A 136 24.24 -8.31 7.34
C SER A 136 23.62 -7.54 6.17
N ILE A 137 23.23 -8.25 5.12
CA ILE A 137 22.68 -7.71 3.88
C ILE A 137 21.17 -7.99 3.85
N SER A 138 20.38 -6.98 3.51
CA SER A 138 18.95 -7.16 3.27
C SER A 138 18.70 -8.07 2.06
N THR A 139 17.88 -9.10 2.25
CA THR A 139 17.44 -9.99 1.16
C THR A 139 16.26 -9.40 0.38
N ALA A 140 15.68 -8.29 0.86
CA ALA A 140 14.66 -7.54 0.13
C ALA A 140 14.87 -6.04 0.31
N GLN A 141 14.37 -5.27 -0.65
CA GLN A 141 14.34 -3.81 -0.61
C GLN A 141 13.00 -3.35 -1.18
N ILE A 142 12.39 -2.39 -0.51
CA ILE A 142 11.19 -1.71 -0.98
C ILE A 142 11.48 -0.23 -1.24
N SER A 143 10.90 0.29 -2.32
CA SER A 143 10.74 1.71 -2.61
C SER A 143 9.25 1.99 -2.78
N ILE A 144 8.78 3.08 -2.18
CA ILE A 144 7.39 3.55 -2.31
C ILE A 144 7.47 5.04 -2.56
N LEU A 145 6.85 5.55 -3.60
CA LEU A 145 6.87 6.99 -3.89
C LEU A 145 5.55 7.48 -4.45
N LYS A 146 5.27 8.75 -4.19
CA LYS A 146 4.24 9.52 -4.85
C LYS A 146 4.86 10.82 -5.33
N THR A 147 4.66 11.15 -6.60
CA THR A 147 5.10 12.40 -7.21
C THR A 147 3.96 13.09 -7.94
N ALA A 148 4.04 14.41 -8.03
CA ALA A 148 3.15 15.23 -8.83
C ALA A 148 3.98 16.19 -9.66
N ASN A 149 3.71 16.27 -10.95
CA ASN A 149 4.38 17.22 -11.84
C ASN A 149 3.56 18.53 -11.99
N PRO A 150 4.14 19.60 -12.57
CA PRO A 150 3.44 20.87 -12.75
C PRO A 150 2.20 20.79 -13.66
N LEU A 151 2.06 19.73 -14.46
CA LEU A 151 0.88 19.47 -15.30
C LEU A 151 -0.26 18.80 -14.52
N GLY A 152 -0.09 18.57 -13.22
CA GLY A 152 -1.07 17.93 -12.36
C GLY A 152 -1.18 16.41 -12.55
N ILE A 153 -0.24 15.80 -13.26
CA ILE A 153 -0.13 14.34 -13.36
C ILE A 153 0.47 13.84 -12.04
N VAL A 154 -0.21 12.90 -11.39
CA VAL A 154 0.22 12.31 -10.13
C VAL A 154 0.60 10.85 -10.37
N ASN A 155 1.82 10.48 -9.99
CA ASN A 155 2.36 9.13 -10.11
C ASN A 155 2.55 8.53 -8.72
N GLY A 156 2.08 7.31 -8.53
CA GLY A 156 2.35 6.48 -7.37
C GLY A 156 3.05 5.19 -7.79
N GLU A 157 4.11 4.81 -7.09
CA GLU A 157 4.88 3.60 -7.39
C GLU A 157 5.21 2.85 -6.09
N ILE A 158 5.11 1.52 -6.15
CA ILE A 158 5.77 0.59 -5.22
C ILE A 158 6.69 -0.31 -6.04
N SER A 159 7.93 -0.46 -5.59
CA SER A 159 8.89 -1.43 -6.10
C SER A 159 9.41 -2.29 -4.97
N LEU A 160 9.27 -3.62 -5.09
CA LEU A 160 9.90 -4.61 -4.23
C LEU A 160 10.93 -5.37 -5.06
N ILE A 161 12.16 -5.41 -4.58
CA ILE A 161 13.22 -6.28 -5.11
C ILE A 161 13.59 -7.25 -4.02
N THR A 162 13.60 -8.54 -4.32
CA THR A 162 14.18 -9.55 -3.45
C THR A 162 15.51 -10.01 -4.05
N ARG A 163 16.39 -10.55 -3.22
CA ARG A 163 17.65 -11.21 -3.61
C ARG A 163 17.56 -12.72 -3.43
N LYS A 164 16.79 -13.15 -2.44
CA LYS A 164 16.62 -14.54 -2.03
C LYS A 164 15.29 -14.70 -1.28
N ASP A 165 14.84 -15.94 -1.13
CA ASP A 165 13.70 -16.32 -0.26
C ASP A 165 12.38 -15.61 -0.61
N GLY A 166 12.21 -15.22 -1.87
CA GLY A 166 10.93 -14.72 -2.39
C GLY A 166 9.94 -15.86 -2.62
N PRO A 167 8.61 -15.59 -2.57
CA PRO A 167 7.61 -16.59 -2.90
C PRO A 167 7.74 -17.11 -4.33
N ASN A 168 7.27 -18.33 -4.59
CA ASN A 168 7.33 -18.90 -5.94
C ASN A 168 6.28 -18.27 -6.87
N PHE A 169 6.35 -18.63 -8.16
CA PHE A 169 5.41 -18.19 -9.19
C PHE A 169 3.93 -18.35 -8.80
N ASN A 170 3.52 -19.55 -8.37
CA ASN A 170 2.12 -19.83 -8.05
C ASN A 170 1.66 -19.03 -6.84
N GLU A 171 2.48 -18.94 -5.79
CA GLU A 171 2.10 -18.18 -4.60
C GLU A 171 1.99 -16.68 -4.90
N THR A 172 2.93 -16.15 -5.71
CA THR A 172 2.95 -14.74 -6.13
C THR A 172 1.75 -14.39 -7.00
N THR A 173 1.49 -15.17 -8.05
CA THR A 173 0.38 -14.90 -8.99
C THR A 173 -0.98 -15.06 -8.33
N ASN A 174 -1.15 -16.07 -7.46
CA ASN A 174 -2.36 -16.22 -6.64
C ASN A 174 -2.55 -15.07 -5.65
N ALA A 175 -1.47 -14.53 -5.08
CA ALA A 175 -1.56 -13.39 -4.15
C ALA A 175 -1.91 -12.07 -4.87
N LEU A 176 -1.47 -11.90 -6.11
CA LEU A 176 -1.74 -10.73 -6.94
C LEU A 176 -3.11 -10.77 -7.62
N ASP A 177 -3.63 -11.97 -7.92
CA ASP A 177 -4.98 -12.20 -8.47
C ASP A 177 -5.35 -11.17 -9.56
N VAL A 178 -4.51 -11.11 -10.59
CA VAL A 178 -4.68 -10.26 -11.77
C VAL A 178 -4.37 -11.04 -13.03
N ASN A 179 -4.96 -10.62 -14.14
CA ASN A 179 -4.74 -11.23 -15.46
C ASN A 179 -3.38 -10.81 -16.03
N LEU A 180 -2.35 -11.49 -15.58
CA LEU A 180 -0.97 -11.31 -16.04
C LEU A 180 -0.77 -11.97 -17.41
N HIS A 181 0.03 -11.33 -18.25
CA HIS A 181 0.53 -11.92 -19.50
C HIS A 181 2.06 -11.92 -19.49
N GLN A 182 2.65 -12.99 -19.99
CA GLN A 182 4.09 -13.13 -20.09
C GLN A 182 4.65 -12.12 -21.10
N VAL A 183 5.78 -11.50 -20.76
CA VAL A 183 6.51 -10.59 -21.62
C VAL A 183 7.93 -11.10 -21.81
N PHE A 184 8.34 -11.25 -23.06
CA PHE A 184 9.72 -11.59 -23.39
C PHE A 184 10.54 -10.32 -23.45
N GLU A 185 11.32 -10.04 -22.39
CA GLU A 185 12.33 -9.00 -22.45
C GLU A 185 13.55 -9.55 -23.21
N ILE A 186 13.85 -8.96 -24.37
CA ILE A 186 15.10 -9.22 -25.07
C ILE A 186 16.19 -8.52 -24.25
N PRO A 187 17.21 -9.22 -23.71
CA PRO A 187 18.31 -8.54 -23.05
C PRO A 187 19.00 -7.64 -24.09
N LEU A 188 18.76 -6.33 -23.98
CA LEU A 188 19.14 -5.38 -25.03
C LEU A 188 20.65 -5.31 -25.20
N HIS A 189 21.44 -5.52 -24.15
CA HIS A 189 22.87 -5.83 -24.20
C HIS A 189 23.27 -6.49 -22.86
N GLY A 190 23.76 -7.74 -22.86
CA GLY A 190 24.14 -8.43 -21.63
C GLY A 190 24.48 -9.91 -21.80
N VAL A 191 24.95 -10.53 -20.72
CA VAL A 191 25.10 -12.00 -20.60
C VAL A 191 23.71 -12.61 -20.66
N MET A 192 23.54 -13.66 -21.48
CA MET A 192 22.28 -14.41 -21.54
C MET A 192 21.91 -14.89 -20.12
N PRO A 193 20.65 -14.74 -19.68
CA PRO A 193 20.25 -15.25 -18.37
C PRO A 193 20.60 -16.75 -18.28
N PRO A 194 20.97 -17.23 -17.08
CA PRO A 194 21.23 -18.65 -16.88
C PRO A 194 19.98 -19.46 -17.29
N PRO A 195 20.15 -20.74 -17.67
CA PRO A 195 19.02 -21.57 -18.05
C PRO A 195 18.03 -21.68 -16.90
N SER A 196 16.74 -21.66 -17.21
CA SER A 196 15.70 -21.87 -16.21
C SER A 196 15.86 -23.25 -15.55
N ILE A 197 15.70 -23.31 -14.24
CA ILE A 197 15.66 -24.56 -13.46
C ILE A 197 14.24 -24.88 -12.96
N ASP A 198 13.29 -23.94 -13.10
CA ASP A 198 11.86 -24.12 -12.87
C ASP A 198 11.03 -23.87 -14.14
N ALA A 199 9.75 -24.27 -14.15
CA ALA A 199 8.84 -24.02 -15.27
C ALA A 199 8.63 -22.52 -15.55
N HIS A 200 8.67 -21.69 -14.52
CA HIS A 200 8.46 -20.24 -14.61
C HIS A 200 9.73 -19.44 -14.30
N GLY A 201 10.90 -20.06 -14.42
CA GLY A 201 12.15 -19.40 -14.14
C GLY A 201 12.59 -18.43 -15.25
N ASN A 202 13.18 -17.30 -14.84
CA ASN A 202 13.56 -16.18 -15.70
C ASN A 202 12.41 -15.53 -16.47
N GLU A 203 11.16 -15.77 -16.06
CA GLU A 203 10.01 -15.15 -16.71
C GLU A 203 9.71 -13.76 -16.15
N THR A 204 9.25 -12.87 -17.02
CA THR A 204 8.66 -11.58 -16.66
C THR A 204 7.22 -11.56 -17.10
N TRP A 205 6.34 -11.04 -16.25
CA TRP A 205 4.91 -10.96 -16.48
C TRP A 205 4.41 -9.55 -16.20
N LYS A 206 3.41 -9.14 -16.98
CA LYS A 206 2.87 -7.78 -16.93
C LYS A 206 1.36 -7.81 -16.83
N TYR A 207 0.82 -6.84 -16.11
CA TYR A 207 -0.57 -6.42 -16.17
C TYR A 207 -0.61 -4.92 -16.46
N GLU A 208 -1.41 -4.51 -17.43
CA GLU A 208 -1.60 -3.10 -17.76
C GLU A 208 -3.08 -2.83 -17.99
N THR A 209 -3.57 -1.74 -17.41
CA THR A 209 -4.90 -1.22 -17.68
C THR A 209 -4.85 0.30 -17.78
N SER A 210 -5.71 0.87 -18.60
CA SER A 210 -5.81 2.30 -18.79
C SER A 210 -7.27 2.69 -18.98
N ASN A 211 -7.68 3.76 -18.29
CA ASN A 211 -8.96 4.40 -18.47
C ASN A 211 -8.76 5.93 -18.51
N GLN A 212 -9.85 6.69 -18.60
CA GLN A 212 -9.79 8.15 -18.73
C GLN A 212 -9.10 8.85 -17.54
N ASN A 213 -9.07 8.22 -16.37
CA ASN A 213 -8.57 8.82 -15.14
C ASN A 213 -7.21 8.26 -14.72
N PHE A 214 -6.96 6.98 -15.02
CA PHE A 214 -5.81 6.26 -14.51
C PHE A 214 -5.17 5.36 -15.56
N ARG A 215 -3.85 5.30 -15.53
CA ARG A 215 -3.07 4.20 -16.08
C ARG A 215 -2.48 3.41 -14.93
N LYS A 216 -2.63 2.09 -14.97
CA LYS A 216 -2.04 1.18 -14.00
C LYS A 216 -1.16 0.16 -14.70
N ASN A 217 0.02 -0.05 -14.15
CA ASN A 217 1.01 -0.99 -14.66
C ASN A 217 1.54 -1.82 -13.49
N LEU A 218 1.60 -3.14 -13.66
CA LEU A 218 2.19 -4.06 -12.71
C LEU A 218 3.13 -4.98 -13.47
N VAL A 219 4.40 -5.01 -13.09
CA VAL A 219 5.43 -5.87 -13.67
C VAL A 219 5.97 -6.75 -12.57
N ILE A 220 6.09 -8.05 -12.84
CA ILE A 220 6.71 -9.01 -11.94
C ILE A 220 7.73 -9.85 -12.69
N SER A 221 8.82 -10.20 -12.02
CA SER A 221 9.90 -11.00 -12.62
C SER A 221 10.34 -12.09 -11.68
N PHE A 222 10.74 -13.24 -12.22
CA PHE A 222 11.17 -14.42 -11.47
C PHE A 222 12.64 -14.77 -11.79
N ARG A 223 13.34 -15.36 -10.82
CA ARG A 223 14.69 -15.92 -11.03
C ARG A 223 14.63 -17.25 -11.77
N GLU A 224 15.78 -17.82 -12.09
CA GLU A 224 15.91 -19.16 -12.70
C GLU A 224 15.16 -20.27 -11.96
N ASP A 225 14.99 -20.15 -10.64
CA ASP A 225 14.30 -21.11 -9.76
C ASP A 225 12.80 -20.85 -9.60
N GLY A 226 12.23 -19.90 -10.36
CA GLY A 226 10.82 -19.55 -10.27
C GLY A 226 10.45 -18.79 -8.99
N THR A 227 11.44 -18.37 -8.18
CA THR A 227 11.20 -17.47 -7.04
C THR A 227 11.09 -16.02 -7.49
N LEU A 228 10.22 -15.26 -6.82
CA LEU A 228 10.01 -13.86 -7.09
C LEU A 228 11.34 -13.11 -6.99
N MET A 229 11.69 -12.34 -8.03
CA MET A 229 12.83 -11.42 -8.07
C MET A 229 12.40 -9.98 -7.84
N SER A 230 11.33 -9.54 -8.51
CA SER A 230 10.83 -8.16 -8.35
C SER A 230 9.34 -8.03 -8.61
N ILE A 231 8.72 -7.03 -7.97
CA ILE A 231 7.39 -6.52 -8.26
C ILE A 231 7.50 -5.01 -8.40
N ARG A 232 6.94 -4.46 -9.47
CA ARG A 232 6.79 -3.01 -9.67
C ARG A 232 5.35 -2.69 -10.00
N ALA A 233 4.70 -1.92 -9.14
CA ALA A 233 3.32 -1.49 -9.29
C ALA A 233 3.28 0.04 -9.43
N GLU A 234 2.72 0.53 -10.52
CA GLU A 234 2.69 1.94 -10.90
C GLU A 234 1.24 2.37 -11.19
N ILE A 235 0.84 3.52 -10.65
CA ILE A 235 -0.44 4.17 -10.93
C ILE A 235 -0.15 5.60 -11.34
N GLU A 236 -0.60 5.99 -12.52
CA GLU A 236 -0.56 7.36 -13.01
C GLU A 236 -1.99 7.88 -13.08
N LYS A 237 -2.24 9.01 -12.43
CA LYS A 237 -3.48 9.77 -12.57
C LYS A 237 -3.27 10.83 -13.64
N MET A 238 -4.04 10.72 -14.73
CA MET A 238 -4.02 11.70 -15.80
C MET A 238 -4.56 13.05 -15.28
N GLY A 239 -3.86 14.14 -15.56
CA GLY A 239 -4.32 15.48 -15.25
C GLY A 239 -5.67 15.72 -15.92
N GLY A 240 -6.70 16.08 -15.15
CA GLY A 240 -8.00 16.41 -15.71
C GLY A 240 -7.87 17.64 -16.60
N HIS A 241 -8.16 17.52 -17.89
CA HIS A 241 -8.50 18.68 -18.70
C HIS A 241 -9.80 19.26 -18.14
N GLN A 242 -9.70 20.30 -17.30
CA GLN A 242 -10.81 21.19 -16.99
C GLN A 242 -10.97 22.22 -18.11
#